data_AF-A0A2A3LLE5-F1
#
_entry.id   AF-A0A2A3LLE5-F1
#
_cell.length_a   1.000
_cell.length_b   1.000
_cell.length_c   1.000
_cell.angle_alpha   90.00
_cell.angle_beta   90.00
_cell.angle_gamma   90.00
#
_symmetry.space_group_name_H-M   'P 1'
#
loop_
_entity.id
_entity.type
_entity.pdbx_description
1 polymer ?
#
loop_
_entity_poly.entity_id
_entity_poly.type
_entity_poly.pdbx_seq_one_letter_code
_entity_poly.pdbx_strand_id
1 'polypeptide(L)'
;MSQQPYNPVFIAEMTRAAHADRPDADWHELEPMLRAQWTQMERPLDWNAVRDAAAAHYRLMRGLPDVAPVVAIGAGALREAP
;
A
#
# COMPACT_ATOMS: atom_id res chain seq x y z
N MET A 1 -15.17 -22.61 4.64
CA MET A 1 -14.35 -21.56 5.28
C MET A 1 -14.90 -20.23 4.78
N SER A 2 -15.50 -19.44 5.66
CA SER A 2 -16.09 -18.14 5.30
C SER A 2 -14.95 -17.18 5.02
N GLN A 3 -14.71 -16.84 3.75
CA GLN A 3 -13.75 -15.79 3.41
C GLN A 3 -14.30 -14.48 3.97
N GLN A 4 -13.72 -13.98 5.06
CA GLN A 4 -14.09 -12.68 5.57
C GLN A 4 -13.79 -11.66 4.47
N PRO A 5 -14.78 -10.87 4.02
CA PRO A 5 -14.56 -9.84 3.03
C PRO A 5 -13.52 -8.85 3.57
N TYR A 6 -12.60 -8.47 2.70
CA TYR A 6 -11.57 -7.48 2.99
C TYR A 6 -12.20 -6.20 3.54
N ASN A 7 -11.82 -5.83 4.75
CA ASN A 7 -12.16 -4.55 5.32
C ASN A 7 -10.95 -3.61 5.16
N PRO A 8 -11.02 -2.58 4.28
CA PRO A 8 -9.93 -1.63 4.10
C PRO A 8 -9.59 -0.85 5.38
N VAL A 9 -10.50 -0.80 6.37
CA VAL A 9 -10.21 -0.21 7.68
C VAL A 9 -9.07 -0.94 8.39
N PHE A 10 -8.88 -2.24 8.15
CA PHE A 10 -7.81 -2.98 8.82
C PHE A 10 -6.42 -2.49 8.39
N ILE A 11 -6.20 -2.28 7.08
CA ILE A 11 -4.93 -1.75 6.60
C ILE A 11 -4.73 -0.29 7.03
N ALA A 12 -5.83 0.48 7.12
CA ALA A 12 -5.82 1.84 7.65
C ALA A 12 -5.31 1.90 9.10
N GLU A 13 -5.90 1.10 9.98
CA GLU A 13 -5.52 1.07 11.40
C GLU A 13 -4.10 0.54 11.61
N MET A 14 -3.69 -0.47 10.83
CA MET A 14 -2.32 -0.97 10.88
C MET A 14 -1.31 0.11 10.46
N THR A 15 -1.63 0.87 9.39
CA THR A 15 -0.82 2.00 8.94
C THR A 15 -0.78 3.12 9.99
N ARG A 16 -1.92 3.43 10.62
CA ARG A 16 -2.03 4.41 11.71
C ARG A 16 -1.18 4.02 12.91
N ALA A 17 -1.23 2.75 13.33
CA ALA A 17 -0.45 2.24 14.44
C ALA A 17 1.07 2.29 14.16
N ALA A 18 1.48 1.90 12.94
CA ALA A 18 2.89 1.97 12.54
C ALA A 18 3.41 3.42 12.49
N HIS A 19 2.62 4.36 11.97
CA HIS A 19 2.96 5.78 11.98
C HIS A 19 2.99 6.36 13.40
N ALA A 20 2.09 5.94 14.29
CA ALA A 20 2.09 6.41 15.68
C ALA A 20 3.33 5.91 16.47
N ASP A 21 3.81 4.71 16.18
CA ASP A 21 5.04 4.16 16.75
C ASP A 21 6.29 4.88 16.22
N ARG A 22 6.26 5.31 14.96
CA ARG A 22 7.36 6.00 14.27
C ARG A 22 6.86 7.22 13.48
N PRO A 23 6.58 8.34 14.15
CA PRO A 23 5.97 9.51 13.51
C PRO A 23 6.88 10.16 12.46
N ASP A 24 8.19 10.04 12.63
CA ASP A 24 9.18 10.65 11.74
C ASP A 24 9.54 9.74 10.55
N ALA A 25 9.17 8.46 10.60
CA ALA A 25 9.51 7.50 9.57
C ALA A 25 8.83 7.86 8.24
N ASP A 26 9.57 7.72 7.15
CA ASP A 26 9.02 7.89 5.81
C ASP A 26 8.30 6.62 5.32
N TRP A 27 7.67 6.70 4.14
CA TRP A 27 6.97 5.57 3.56
C TRP A 27 7.92 4.39 3.27
N HIS A 28 9.16 4.63 2.84
CA HIS A 28 10.12 3.57 2.52
C HIS A 28 10.61 2.84 3.77
N GLU A 29 10.60 3.50 4.93
CA GLU A 29 10.88 2.90 6.23
C GLU A 29 9.67 2.12 6.78
N LEU A 30 8.45 2.62 6.57
CA LEU A 30 7.21 1.98 7.06
C LEU A 30 6.72 0.83 6.18
N GLU A 31 6.87 0.92 4.85
CA GLU A 31 6.37 -0.07 3.89
C GLU A 31 6.85 -1.51 4.22
N PRO A 32 8.15 -1.77 4.44
CA PRO A 32 8.64 -3.11 4.71
C PRO A 32 8.06 -3.69 6.01
N MET A 33 7.87 -2.85 7.03
CA MET A 33 7.28 -3.25 8.31
C MET A 33 5.81 -3.66 8.13
N LEU A 34 5.03 -2.81 7.44
CA LEU A 34 3.62 -3.08 7.15
C LEU A 34 3.45 -4.34 6.29
N ARG A 35 4.31 -4.52 5.28
CA ARG A 35 4.33 -5.72 4.44
C ARG A 35 4.59 -6.98 5.24
N ALA A 36 5.59 -6.94 6.13
CA ALA A 36 5.93 -8.09 6.97
C ALA A 36 4.76 -8.46 7.89
N GLN A 37 4.14 -7.48 8.54
CA GLN A 37 2.96 -7.68 9.38
C GLN A 37 1.77 -8.24 8.59
N TRP A 38 1.50 -7.69 7.41
CA TRP A 38 0.41 -8.16 6.55
C TRP A 38 0.61 -9.62 6.13
N THR A 39 1.84 -9.97 5.76
CA THR A 39 2.19 -11.31 5.24
C THR A 39 2.14 -12.39 6.33
N GLN A 40 2.31 -12.01 7.61
CA GLN A 40 2.18 -12.94 8.74
C GLN A 40 0.73 -13.30 9.06
N MET A 41 -0.25 -12.54 8.56
CA MET A 41 -1.66 -12.79 8.80
C MET A 41 -2.22 -13.72 7.72
N GLU A 42 -2.95 -14.75 8.11
CA GLU A 42 -3.63 -15.64 7.17
C GLU A 42 -4.83 -14.89 6.55
N ARG A 43 -4.61 -14.29 5.37
CA ARG A 43 -5.59 -13.46 4.66
C ARG A 43 -5.67 -13.85 3.18
N PRO A 44 -6.83 -13.68 2.53
CA PRO A 44 -7.01 -13.99 1.12
C PRO A 44 -6.35 -12.97 0.16
N LEU A 45 -5.93 -11.80 0.68
CA LEU A 45 -5.32 -10.74 -0.13
C LEU A 45 -3.83 -10.63 0.14
N ASP A 46 -3.06 -10.52 -0.94
CA ASP A 46 -1.63 -10.25 -0.87
C ASP A 46 -1.37 -8.79 -0.48
N TRP A 47 -0.10 -8.51 -0.16
CA TRP A 47 0.35 -7.15 0.15
C TRP A 47 0.13 -6.19 -1.04
N ASN A 48 0.33 -6.65 -2.28
CA ASN A 48 0.28 -5.80 -3.45
C ASN A 48 -1.14 -5.22 -3.67
N ALA A 49 -2.17 -5.99 -3.34
CA ALA A 49 -3.57 -5.56 -3.45
C ALA A 49 -3.97 -4.48 -2.44
N VAL A 50 -3.20 -4.32 -1.35
CA VAL A 50 -3.52 -3.37 -0.27
C VAL A 50 -2.47 -2.26 -0.08
N ARG A 51 -1.32 -2.39 -0.76
CA ARG A 51 -0.19 -1.45 -0.69
C ARG A 51 -0.60 -0.03 -1.01
N ASP A 52 -1.38 0.16 -2.07
CA ASP A 52 -1.80 1.51 -2.49
C ASP A 52 -2.75 2.16 -1.47
N ALA A 53 -3.63 1.36 -0.85
CA ALA A 53 -4.50 1.84 0.22
C ALA A 53 -3.70 2.24 1.47
N ALA A 54 -2.69 1.46 1.84
CA ALA A 54 -1.77 1.80 2.93
C ALA A 54 -0.99 3.10 2.63
N ALA A 55 -0.47 3.25 1.41
CA ALA A 55 0.28 4.43 0.99
C ALA A 55 -0.60 5.69 0.99
N ALA A 56 -1.85 5.59 0.51
CA ALA A 56 -2.82 6.67 0.54
C ALA A 56 -3.12 7.11 1.98
N HIS A 57 -3.35 6.17 2.90
CA HIS A 57 -3.58 6.47 4.31
C HIS A 57 -2.37 7.13 4.99
N TYR A 58 -1.15 6.67 4.72
CA TYR A 58 0.06 7.32 5.20
C TYR A 58 0.13 8.79 4.76
N ARG A 59 -0.14 9.08 3.49
CA ARG A 59 -0.12 10.46 2.95
C ARG A 59 -1.18 11.34 3.59
N LEU A 60 -2.41 10.82 3.74
CA LEU A 60 -3.49 11.55 4.40
C LEU A 60 -3.11 11.96 5.83
N MET A 61 -2.45 11.08 6.60
CA MET A 61 -1.97 11.40 7.94
C MET A 61 -0.87 12.47 7.95
N ARG A 62 -0.03 12.50 6.91
CA ARG A 62 1.03 13.51 6.73
C ARG A 62 0.52 14.82 6.12
N GLY A 63 -0.76 14.91 5.77
CA GLY A 63 -1.33 16.05 5.04
C GLY A 63 -0.75 16.22 3.63
N LEU A 64 -0.20 15.15 3.06
CA LEU A 64 0.39 15.15 1.73
C LEU A 64 -0.71 14.96 0.67
N PRO A 65 -0.62 15.64 -0.48
CA PRO A 65 -1.55 15.41 -1.58
C PRO A 65 -1.42 13.96 -2.07
N ASP A 66 -2.53 13.42 -2.58
CA ASP A 66 -2.50 12.09 -3.20
C ASP A 66 -1.59 12.14 -4.44
N VAL A 67 -0.55 11.33 -4.46
CA VAL A 67 0.39 11.31 -5.61
C VAL A 67 -0.27 10.52 -6.72
N ALA A 68 -0.38 11.15 -7.89
CA ALA A 68 -0.85 10.51 -9.10
C ALA A 68 -0.08 9.20 -9.35
N PRO A 69 -0.74 8.15 -9.84
CA PRO A 69 -0.10 6.88 -10.12
C PRO A 69 1.09 7.10 -11.07
N VAL A 70 2.25 6.53 -10.71
CA VAL A 70 3.42 6.52 -11.58
C VAL A 70 3.10 5.60 -12.77
N VAL A 71 2.67 6.18 -13.88
CA VAL A 71 2.56 5.44 -15.15
C VAL A 71 3.99 5.22 -15.64
N ALA A 72 4.47 3.98 -15.55
CA ALA A 72 5.73 3.60 -16.19
C ALA A 72 5.54 3.73 -17.71
N ILE A 73 6.04 4.81 -18.31
CA ILE A 73 6.22 4.88 -19.76
C ILE A 73 7.39 3.97 -20.11
N GLY A 74 7.11 2.72 -20.44
CA GLY A 74 8.20 1.81 -20.83
C GLY A 74 7.88 0.32 -20.90
N ALA A 75 6.76 -0.09 -21.49
CA ALA A 75 6.63 -1.46 -22.01
C ALA A 75 5.48 -1.59 -23.01
N GLY A 76 5.71 -1.13 -24.25
CA GLY A 76 4.96 -1.61 -25.40
C GLY A 76 4.55 -0.53 -26.40
N ALA A 77 5.36 -0.34 -27.44
CA ALA A 77 4.91 -0.18 -28.84
C ALA A 77 6.10 0.07 -29.80
N LEU A 78 7.06 -0.85 -29.86
CA LEU A 78 7.77 -1.09 -31.12
C LEU A 78 6.98 -2.17 -31.87
N ARG A 79 5.93 -1.74 -32.57
CA ARG A 79 5.41 -2.44 -33.75
C ARG A 79 5.13 -1.35 -34.78
N GLU A 80 6.16 -0.98 -35.51
CA GLU A 80 5.96 -0.38 -36.82
C GLU A 80 5.36 -1.46 -37.73
N ALA A 81 4.25 -1.10 -38.35
CA ALA A 81 3.72 -1.69 -39.57
C ALA A 81 3.58 -0.52 -40.57
N PRO A 82 3.58 -0.74 -41.89
CA PRO A 82 3.52 -2.00 -42.65
C PRO A 82 4.86 -2.47 -43.25
#